data_AF-T5AGH9-F1
#
_entry.id   AF-T5AGH9-F1
#
_cell.length_a   1.000
_cell.length_b   1.000
_cell.length_c   1.000
_cell.angle_alpha   90.00
_cell.angle_beta   90.00
_cell.angle_gamma   90.00
#
_symmetry.space_group_name_H-M   'P 1'
#
loop_
_entity.id
_entity.type
_entity.pdbx_description
1 polymer ?
#
loop_
_entity_poly.entity_id
_entity_poly.type
_entity_poly.pdbx_seq_one_letter_code
_entity_poly.pdbx_strand_id
1 'polypeptide(L)'
;MALFWAVRKRDEVQTLTEPAPSRWSWWSTKAPTRMQADLAEPSPIACQLKQIKAKYGDRLDIRLAIDEDGTVIREADVEGALLLPPPSRASPTPPSRGCPCHDQRLHADASESNASEASCRCPTPDGGRGPGKNLLMVSGPDGFVAHYAGPKAWLRGTLTQGPVSGVAGRLQGRHARLADEWLVLKL
;
A
#
# COMPACT_ATOMS: atom_id res chain seq x y z
N MET A 1 12.45 -0.69 2.35
CA MET A 1 11.14 -0.14 1.94
C MET A 1 10.05 -1.13 2.32
N ALA A 2 8.88 -0.63 2.73
CA ALA A 2 7.71 -1.44 3.03
C ALA A 2 6.54 -1.10 2.09
N LEU A 3 5.75 -2.12 1.76
CA LEU A 3 4.48 -2.04 1.06
C LEU A 3 3.44 -2.74 1.94
N PHE A 4 2.37 -2.04 2.27
CA PHE A 4 1.21 -2.61 2.95
C PHE A 4 0.01 -2.53 2.01
N TRP A 5 -0.57 -3.67 1.68
CA TRP A 5 -1.71 -3.81 0.78
C TRP A 5 -2.93 -4.28 1.59
N ALA A 6 -3.94 -3.42 1.69
CA ALA A 6 -5.23 -3.74 2.29
C ALA A 6 -6.25 -4.01 1.18
N VAL A 7 -6.91 -5.15 1.22
CA VAL A 7 -7.91 -5.58 0.23
C VAL A 7 -9.23 -5.95 0.89
N ARG A 8 -10.34 -5.73 0.19
CA ARG A 8 -11.66 -6.12 0.70
C ARG A 8 -11.96 -7.60 0.50
N LYS A 9 -11.58 -8.18 -0.63
CA LYS A 9 -11.90 -9.59 -0.94
C LYS A 9 -10.66 -10.39 -1.28
N ARG A 10 -10.69 -11.69 -0.99
CA ARG A 10 -9.61 -12.60 -1.39
C ARG A 10 -9.44 -12.70 -2.90
N ASP A 11 -10.52 -12.52 -3.65
CA ASP A 11 -10.50 -12.55 -5.11
C ASP A 11 -9.64 -11.43 -5.73
N GLU A 12 -9.34 -10.37 -4.96
CA GLU A 12 -8.38 -9.33 -5.39
C GLU A 12 -6.92 -9.83 -5.35
N VAL A 13 -6.66 -10.90 -4.59
CA VAL A 13 -5.33 -11.50 -4.39
C VAL A 13 -5.19 -12.80 -5.18
N GLN A 14 -6.25 -13.58 -5.35
CA GLN A 14 -6.25 -14.90 -5.99
C GLN A 14 -7.43 -15.03 -6.95
N THR A 15 -7.30 -15.81 -8.03
CA THR A 15 -8.39 -16.01 -9.01
C THR A 15 -9.26 -17.23 -8.74
N LEU A 16 -8.87 -18.09 -7.79
CA LEU A 16 -9.61 -19.30 -7.42
C LEU A 16 -10.67 -18.98 -6.35
N THR A 17 -11.93 -19.28 -6.67
CA THR A 17 -13.11 -19.09 -5.78
C THR A 17 -13.47 -20.36 -4.98
N GLU A 18 -12.67 -21.45 -5.03
CA GLU A 18 -13.00 -22.68 -4.31
C GLU A 18 -12.39 -22.78 -2.90
N PRO A 19 -13.13 -23.34 -1.92
CA PRO A 19 -12.58 -23.64 -0.62
C PRO A 19 -11.69 -24.89 -0.71
N ALA A 20 -10.39 -24.71 -0.92
CA ALA A 20 -9.46 -25.83 -0.84
C ALA A 20 -9.54 -26.49 0.56
N PRO A 21 -9.63 -27.84 0.64
CA PRO A 21 -9.87 -28.51 1.91
C PRO A 21 -8.68 -28.42 2.87
N SER A 22 -8.94 -27.88 4.05
CA SER A 22 -8.38 -28.22 5.37
C SER A 22 -6.86 -28.22 5.61
N ARG A 23 -6.03 -27.59 4.76
CA ARG A 23 -4.58 -27.48 5.04
C ARG A 23 -4.05 -26.07 5.35
N TRP A 24 -4.92 -25.06 5.39
CA TRP A 24 -4.57 -23.68 5.74
C TRP A 24 -5.49 -23.13 6.85
N SER A 25 -5.25 -23.55 8.09
CA SER A 25 -5.84 -22.95 9.29
C SER A 25 -5.15 -21.65 9.74
N TRP A 26 -4.32 -21.02 8.88
CA TRP A 26 -3.34 -20.01 9.31
C TRP A 26 -3.74 -18.54 9.06
N TRP A 27 -4.85 -18.26 8.35
CA TRP A 27 -5.29 -16.87 8.08
C TRP A 27 -6.40 -16.35 9.00
N SER A 28 -6.73 -17.09 10.07
CA SER A 28 -7.61 -16.55 11.14
C SER A 28 -6.89 -15.49 12.01
N THR A 29 -5.64 -15.17 11.70
CA THR A 29 -4.90 -14.09 12.35
C THR A 29 -5.39 -12.74 11.84
N LYS A 30 -5.98 -11.98 12.78
CA LYS A 30 -6.46 -10.60 12.64
C LYS A 30 -5.41 -9.60 12.12
N ALA A 31 -4.14 -9.99 12.06
CA ALA A 31 -3.01 -9.11 11.81
C ALA A 31 -2.50 -9.18 10.36
N PRO A 32 -2.03 -8.04 9.81
CA PRO A 32 -1.25 -7.96 8.58
C PRO A 32 -0.20 -9.07 8.46
N THR A 33 -0.29 -9.88 7.42
CA THR A 33 0.62 -11.02 7.21
C THR A 33 1.61 -10.71 6.10
N ARG A 34 2.87 -11.10 6.27
CA ARG A 34 3.89 -10.95 5.21
C ARG A 34 3.48 -11.80 4.00
N MET A 35 3.55 -11.21 2.81
CA MET A 35 3.21 -11.90 1.57
C MET A 35 4.13 -13.10 1.37
N GLN A 36 3.53 -14.28 1.22
CA GLN A 36 4.24 -15.54 1.05
C GLN A 36 4.45 -15.85 -0.44
N ALA A 37 5.47 -16.65 -0.74
CA ALA A 37 5.84 -16.99 -2.11
C ALA A 37 4.86 -17.98 -2.77
N ASP A 38 4.06 -18.70 -1.99
CA ASP A 38 3.23 -19.84 -2.36
C ASP A 38 1.75 -19.50 -2.62
N LEU A 39 1.41 -18.21 -2.85
CA LEU A 39 0.08 -17.81 -3.32
C LEU A 39 -0.34 -18.67 -4.53
N ALA A 40 -1.36 -19.50 -4.35
CA ALA A 40 -2.01 -20.27 -5.41
C ALA A 40 -2.82 -19.34 -6.31
N GLU A 41 -2.68 -19.50 -7.62
CA GLU A 41 -3.33 -18.69 -8.67
C GLU A 41 -3.45 -17.19 -8.34
N PRO A 42 -2.31 -16.49 -8.21
CA PRO A 42 -2.30 -15.08 -7.84
C PRO A 42 -2.96 -14.21 -8.91
N SER A 43 -3.74 -13.22 -8.48
CA SER A 43 -4.29 -12.18 -9.35
C SER A 43 -3.18 -11.44 -10.10
N PRO A 44 -3.49 -10.69 -11.18
CA PRO A 44 -2.47 -9.94 -11.92
C PRO A 44 -1.63 -9.00 -11.03
N ILE A 45 -2.28 -8.31 -10.07
CA ILE A 45 -1.59 -7.44 -9.10
C ILE A 45 -0.71 -8.28 -8.18
N ALA A 46 -1.22 -9.38 -7.64
CA ALA A 46 -0.43 -10.27 -6.78
C ALA A 46 0.78 -10.89 -7.53
N CYS A 47 0.61 -11.27 -8.80
CA CYS A 47 1.69 -11.68 -9.70
C CYS A 47 2.78 -10.60 -9.79
N GLN A 48 2.39 -9.36 -10.06
CA GLN A 48 3.32 -8.25 -10.18
C GLN A 48 4.05 -7.98 -8.86
N LEU A 49 3.35 -7.98 -7.73
CA LEU A 49 3.95 -7.81 -6.41
C LEU A 49 4.94 -8.93 -6.09
N LYS A 50 4.65 -10.19 -6.46
CA LYS A 50 5.59 -11.31 -6.33
C LYS A 50 6.86 -11.10 -7.16
N GLN A 51 6.72 -10.66 -8.41
CA GLN A 51 7.87 -10.37 -9.28
C GLN A 51 8.72 -9.23 -8.73
N ILE A 52 8.09 -8.16 -8.23
CA ILE A 52 8.79 -7.05 -7.58
C ILE A 52 9.50 -7.55 -6.31
N LYS A 53 8.84 -8.33 -5.46
CA LYS A 53 9.47 -8.93 -4.26
C LYS A 53 10.66 -9.82 -4.62
N ALA A 54 10.55 -10.67 -5.64
CA ALA A 54 11.66 -11.49 -6.12
C ALA A 54 12.85 -10.65 -6.60
N LYS A 55 12.59 -9.55 -7.32
CA LYS A 55 13.63 -8.62 -7.80
C LYS A 55 14.35 -7.89 -6.67
N TYR A 56 13.64 -7.48 -5.61
CA TYR A 56 14.21 -6.65 -4.55
C TYR A 56 14.60 -7.42 -3.28
N GLY A 57 14.19 -8.69 -3.15
CA GLY A 57 14.55 -9.56 -2.02
C GLY A 57 14.16 -8.95 -0.69
N ASP A 58 15.06 -8.97 0.28
CA ASP A 58 14.84 -8.45 1.65
C ASP A 58 14.79 -6.91 1.73
N ARG A 59 15.09 -6.20 0.64
CA ARG A 59 14.99 -4.74 0.59
C ARG A 59 13.54 -4.24 0.52
N LEU A 60 12.61 -5.11 0.13
CA LEU A 60 11.19 -4.83 0.04
C LEU A 60 10.40 -5.77 0.95
N ASP A 61 9.70 -5.22 1.93
CA ASP A 61 8.74 -5.96 2.74
C ASP A 61 7.33 -5.74 2.19
N ILE A 62 6.60 -6.80 1.88
CA ILE A 62 5.20 -6.72 1.42
C ILE A 62 4.33 -7.38 2.48
N ARG A 63 3.36 -6.64 3.01
CA ARG A 63 2.39 -7.10 3.99
C ARG A 63 0.98 -6.94 3.43
N LEU A 64 0.18 -7.98 3.57
CA LEU A 64 -1.17 -8.10 3.05
C LEU A 64 -2.15 -8.19 4.22
N ALA A 65 -3.26 -7.46 4.12
CA ALA A 65 -4.40 -7.58 5.01
C ALA A 65 -5.67 -7.73 4.17
N ILE A 66 -6.49 -8.74 4.49
CA ILE A 66 -7.73 -9.06 3.79
C ILE A 66 -8.89 -8.88 4.78
N ASP A 67 -9.89 -8.11 4.39
CA ASP A 67 -11.10 -7.82 5.18
C ASP A 67 -12.29 -8.68 4.66
N GLU A 68 -12.22 -10.01 4.83
CA GLU A 68 -13.22 -10.97 4.32
C GLU A 68 -14.05 -11.61 5.44
N ASP A 69 -15.34 -11.85 5.18
CA ASP A 69 -16.35 -12.55 6.01
C ASP A 69 -16.06 -12.66 7.51
N GLY A 70 -16.40 -11.58 8.25
CA GLY A 70 -16.31 -11.53 9.72
C GLY A 70 -14.97 -11.03 10.27
N THR A 71 -13.99 -10.77 9.41
CA THR A 71 -12.78 -10.02 9.77
C THR A 71 -12.98 -8.53 9.46
N VAL A 72 -12.30 -7.65 10.21
CA VAL A 72 -12.24 -6.20 9.98
C VAL A 72 -10.81 -5.79 10.27
N ILE A 73 -10.15 -5.11 9.33
CA ILE A 73 -8.81 -4.57 9.56
C ILE A 73 -8.96 -3.37 10.50
N ARG A 74 -8.57 -3.51 11.77
CA ARG A 74 -8.75 -2.41 12.72
C ARG A 74 -7.72 -1.33 12.46
N GLU A 75 -8.03 -0.11 12.90
CA GLU A 75 -7.06 1.00 12.87
C GLU A 75 -5.74 0.65 13.57
N ALA A 76 -5.79 -0.11 14.67
CA ALA A 76 -4.60 -0.60 15.38
C ALA A 76 -3.76 -1.58 14.55
N ASP A 77 -4.40 -2.38 13.69
CA ASP A 77 -3.71 -3.32 12.80
C ASP A 77 -2.96 -2.55 11.70
N VAL A 78 -3.61 -1.53 11.13
CA VAL A 78 -2.99 -0.61 10.17
C VAL A 78 -1.85 0.17 10.84
N GLU A 79 -2.09 0.75 12.02
CA GLU A 79 -1.10 1.49 12.79
C GLU A 79 0.15 0.64 13.10
N GLY A 80 -0.06 -0.57 13.62
CA GLY A 80 1.00 -1.52 13.87
C GLY A 80 1.80 -1.83 12.60
N ALA A 81 1.11 -2.06 11.48
CA ALA A 81 1.81 -2.26 10.21
C ALA A 81 2.63 -1.02 9.80
N LEU A 82 2.06 0.16 9.79
CA LEU A 82 2.76 1.37 9.30
C LEU A 82 3.92 1.79 10.21
N LEU A 83 3.85 1.49 11.51
CA LEU A 83 4.90 1.85 12.48
C LEU A 83 6.03 0.83 12.59
N LEU A 84 5.82 -0.41 12.15
CA LEU A 84 6.86 -1.44 12.13
C LEU A 84 8.01 -1.05 11.18
N PRO A 85 9.27 -1.13 11.63
CA PRO A 85 10.40 -0.81 10.78
C PRO A 85 10.55 -1.83 9.65
N PRO A 86 10.90 -1.41 8.43
CA PRO A 86 11.23 -2.34 7.35
C PRO A 86 12.48 -3.17 7.71
N PRO A 87 12.60 -4.40 7.19
CA PRO A 87 13.72 -5.31 7.49
C PRO A 87 15.08 -4.75 7.05
N SER A 88 15.10 -3.89 6.03
CA SER A 88 16.27 -3.11 5.66
C SER A 88 16.12 -1.70 6.22
N ARG A 89 17.04 -1.29 7.10
CA ARG A 89 17.17 0.07 7.66
C ARG A 89 17.35 1.07 6.52
N ALA A 90 16.25 1.50 5.91
CA ALA A 90 16.26 2.64 5.02
C ALA A 90 16.52 3.87 5.89
N SER A 91 17.51 4.68 5.51
CA SER A 91 17.69 6.01 6.09
C SER A 91 16.38 6.80 5.96
N PRO A 92 16.04 7.64 6.94
CA PRO A 92 14.82 8.45 6.87
C PRO A 92 14.80 9.24 5.57
N THR A 93 13.73 9.04 4.79
CA THR A 93 13.54 9.75 3.53
C THR A 93 13.27 11.21 3.86
N PRO A 94 14.07 12.18 3.38
CA PRO A 94 13.76 13.58 3.60
C PRO A 94 12.40 13.92 2.98
N PRO A 95 11.62 14.84 3.59
CA PRO A 95 10.31 15.22 3.08
C PRO A 95 10.47 15.81 1.68
N SER A 96 10.14 15.01 0.66
CA SER A 96 10.37 15.35 -0.74
C SER A 96 9.14 16.06 -1.29
N ARG A 97 8.95 17.31 -0.86
CA ARG A 97 7.86 18.18 -1.31
C ARG A 97 8.08 18.55 -2.78
N GLY A 98 7.00 18.55 -3.57
CA GLY A 98 7.02 18.91 -4.99
C GLY A 98 7.57 17.84 -5.94
N CYS A 99 7.91 16.63 -5.46
CA CYS A 99 8.32 15.53 -6.34
C CYS A 99 7.12 14.65 -6.71
N PRO A 100 6.82 14.44 -8.01
CA PRO A 100 5.70 13.60 -8.45
C PRO A 100 5.76 12.14 -7.98
N CYS A 101 6.92 11.66 -7.52
CA CYS A 101 7.12 10.30 -7.07
C CYS A 101 7.04 10.14 -5.54
N HIS A 102 7.07 11.24 -4.79
CA HIS A 102 7.26 11.23 -3.33
C HIS A 102 6.35 12.21 -2.57
N ASP A 103 5.71 13.17 -3.23
CA ASP A 103 4.78 14.10 -2.57
C ASP A 103 3.34 13.57 -2.64
N GLN A 104 2.80 13.15 -1.49
CA GLN A 104 1.41 12.68 -1.38
C GLN A 104 0.39 13.67 -1.94
N ARG A 105 0.67 14.99 -1.89
CA ARG A 105 -0.25 16.02 -2.39
C ARG A 105 -0.38 15.96 -3.91
N LEU A 106 0.72 15.68 -4.61
CA LEU A 106 0.70 15.54 -6.07
C LEU A 106 -0.03 14.27 -6.52
N HIS A 107 -0.07 13.24 -5.67
CA HIS A 107 -0.86 12.05 -5.93
C HIS A 107 -2.36 12.27 -5.78
N ALA A 108 -2.82 13.26 -5.01
CA ALA A 108 -4.26 13.53 -4.84
C ALA A 108 -4.93 13.90 -6.17
N ASP A 109 -4.22 14.63 -7.04
CA ASP A 109 -4.72 15.02 -8.37
C ASP A 109 -4.43 13.96 -9.45
N ALA A 110 -3.68 12.89 -9.10
CA ALA A 110 -3.33 11.84 -10.05
C ALA A 110 -4.57 11.03 -10.43
N SER A 111 -4.68 10.70 -11.71
CA SER A 111 -5.70 9.82 -12.27
C SER A 111 -5.07 8.53 -12.75
N GLU A 112 -5.78 7.42 -12.57
CA GLU A 112 -5.36 6.09 -13.04
C GLU A 112 -5.22 6.01 -14.56
N SER A 113 -5.96 6.85 -15.29
CA SER A 113 -5.91 6.92 -16.76
C SER A 113 -4.66 7.61 -17.29
N ASN A 114 -3.94 8.36 -16.45
CA ASN A 114 -2.76 9.15 -16.82
C ASN A 114 -1.55 8.66 -16.04
N ALA A 115 -0.99 7.52 -16.46
CA ALA A 115 0.27 7.03 -15.92
C ALA A 115 1.37 8.08 -16.16
N SER A 116 1.94 8.63 -15.08
CA SER A 116 3.05 9.56 -15.20
C SER A 116 4.35 8.78 -15.43
N GLU A 117 4.99 8.99 -16.58
CA GLU A 117 6.34 8.49 -16.88
C GLU A 117 7.44 9.27 -16.14
N ALA A 118 7.08 10.06 -15.11
CA ALA A 118 7.99 10.93 -14.41
C ALA A 118 9.13 10.14 -13.75
N SER A 119 10.35 10.36 -14.24
CA SER A 119 11.55 9.90 -13.55
C SER A 119 11.82 10.79 -12.34
N CYS A 120 11.89 10.19 -11.15
CA CYS A 120 12.24 10.90 -9.93
C CYS A 120 13.65 11.51 -10.04
N ARG A 121 13.78 12.81 -9.75
CA ARG A 121 15.06 13.55 -9.73
C ARG A 121 15.50 13.96 -8.32
N CYS A 122 14.93 13.36 -7.28
CA CYS A 122 15.30 13.70 -5.90
C CYS A 122 16.78 13.45 -5.65
N PRO A 123 17.49 14.39 -4.99
CA PRO A 123 18.90 14.22 -4.66
C PRO A 123 19.08 13.02 -3.72
N THR A 124 20.18 12.31 -3.92
CA THR A 124 20.48 11.09 -3.20
C THR A 124 21.70 11.35 -2.31
N PRO A 125 21.69 10.97 -1.02
CA PRO A 125 22.77 11.32 -0.10
C PRO A 125 24.16 10.82 -0.53
N ASP A 126 24.23 9.69 -1.26
CA ASP A 126 25.48 8.98 -1.58
C ASP A 126 25.67 8.66 -3.08
N GLY A 127 25.07 9.42 -4.00
CA GLY A 127 25.25 9.19 -5.45
C GLY A 127 24.62 7.90 -6.01
N GLY A 128 23.94 7.12 -5.17
CA GLY A 128 23.09 5.98 -5.56
C GLY A 128 21.65 6.39 -5.87
N ARG A 129 20.72 5.42 -6.01
CA ARG A 129 19.26 5.67 -6.10
C ARG A 129 18.74 5.98 -4.68
N GLY A 130 18.16 7.16 -4.47
CA GLY A 130 17.73 7.62 -3.13
C GLY A 130 16.69 6.71 -2.49
N PRO A 131 16.49 6.78 -1.16
CA PRO A 131 15.50 5.96 -0.48
C PRO A 131 14.10 6.31 -1.00
N GLY A 132 13.43 5.33 -1.60
CA GLY A 132 12.02 5.47 -2.00
C GLY A 132 11.10 5.56 -0.78
N LYS A 133 9.87 6.01 -0.98
CA LYS A 133 8.84 6.00 0.06
C LYS A 133 8.23 4.62 0.27
N ASN A 134 7.72 4.38 1.48
CA ASN A 134 6.87 3.23 1.75
C ASN A 134 5.50 3.42 1.08
N LEU A 135 4.80 2.33 0.79
CA LEU A 135 3.52 2.35 0.06
C LEU A 135 2.41 1.70 0.88
N LEU A 136 1.34 2.44 1.16
CA LEU A 136 0.05 1.94 1.62
C LEU A 136 -0.88 1.88 0.41
N MET A 137 -1.21 0.67 -0.04
CA MET A 137 -2.16 0.44 -1.13
C MET A 137 -3.47 -0.07 -0.52
N VAL A 138 -4.58 0.59 -0.84
CA VAL A 138 -5.92 0.18 -0.40
C VAL A 138 -6.73 -0.13 -1.65
N SER A 139 -7.21 -1.36 -1.77
CA SER A 139 -8.04 -1.80 -2.90
C SER A 139 -9.34 -2.42 -2.44
N GLY A 140 -10.40 -2.18 -3.21
CA GLY A 140 -11.72 -2.74 -2.97
C GLY A 140 -12.85 -1.76 -3.31
N PRO A 141 -14.09 -2.05 -2.90
CA PRO A 141 -15.25 -1.19 -3.17
C PRO A 141 -15.04 0.23 -2.63
N ASP A 142 -15.66 1.22 -3.28
CA ASP A 142 -15.50 2.65 -2.93
C ASP A 142 -15.67 2.95 -1.43
N GLY A 143 -16.64 2.30 -0.76
CA GLY A 143 -16.86 2.45 0.68
C GLY A 143 -15.69 1.92 1.54
N PHE A 144 -15.05 0.83 1.12
CA PHE A 144 -13.87 0.28 1.78
C PHE A 144 -12.67 1.22 1.60
N VAL A 145 -12.40 1.64 0.37
CA VAL A 145 -11.33 2.61 0.06
C VAL A 145 -11.54 3.92 0.83
N ALA A 146 -12.77 4.44 0.83
CA ALA A 146 -13.11 5.65 1.55
C ALA A 146 -12.89 5.53 3.07
N HIS A 147 -13.21 4.37 3.66
CA HIS A 147 -13.00 4.13 5.08
C HIS A 147 -11.52 4.18 5.47
N TYR A 148 -10.64 3.52 4.69
CA TYR A 148 -9.23 3.38 5.06
C TYR A 148 -8.33 4.51 4.55
N ALA A 149 -8.56 5.02 3.35
CA ALA A 149 -7.69 6.00 2.69
C ALA A 149 -8.39 7.31 2.31
N GLY A 150 -9.72 7.37 2.46
CA GLY A 150 -10.53 8.50 2.01
C GLY A 150 -11.07 8.34 0.59
N PRO A 151 -12.17 9.02 0.23
CA PRO A 151 -12.81 8.84 -1.06
C PRO A 151 -11.88 9.29 -2.21
N LYS A 152 -12.04 8.67 -3.38
CA LYS A 152 -11.54 9.22 -4.65
C LYS A 152 -12.35 10.49 -4.98
N ALA A 153 -11.77 11.41 -5.74
CA ALA A 153 -12.38 12.72 -6.02
C ALA A 153 -12.55 12.97 -7.51
N TRP A 154 -13.67 13.58 -7.90
CA TRP A 154 -13.86 14.09 -9.26
C TRP A 154 -13.25 15.49 -9.37
N LEU A 155 -12.23 15.63 -10.20
CA LEU A 155 -11.60 16.91 -10.49
C LEU A 155 -11.60 17.13 -12.00
N ARG A 156 -12.23 18.22 -12.45
CA ARG A 156 -12.29 18.61 -13.88
C ARG A 156 -12.77 17.49 -14.81
N GLY A 157 -13.76 16.71 -14.37
CA GLY A 157 -14.34 15.63 -15.17
C GLY A 157 -13.49 14.36 -15.23
N THR A 158 -12.45 14.24 -14.42
CA THR A 158 -11.63 13.02 -14.29
C THR A 158 -11.65 12.52 -12.85
N LEU A 159 -11.74 11.19 -12.67
CA LEU A 159 -11.60 10.57 -11.37
C LEU A 159 -10.12 10.58 -10.95
N THR A 160 -9.86 11.17 -9.79
CA THR A 160 -8.54 11.33 -9.19
C THR A 160 -8.47 10.60 -7.85
N GLN A 161 -7.27 10.37 -7.33
CA GLN A 161 -7.07 9.74 -6.03
C GLN A 161 -7.73 10.55 -4.89
N GLY A 162 -7.81 11.87 -4.98
CA GLY A 162 -8.29 12.75 -3.91
C GLY A 162 -7.37 12.77 -2.68
N PRO A 163 -7.67 13.61 -1.68
CA PRO A 163 -6.85 13.73 -0.48
C PRO A 163 -6.87 12.45 0.37
N VAL A 164 -5.79 12.22 1.12
CA VAL A 164 -5.74 11.15 2.12
C VAL A 164 -6.64 11.52 3.29
N SER A 165 -7.57 10.64 3.64
CA SER A 165 -8.41 10.73 4.83
C SER A 165 -8.72 9.32 5.37
N GLY A 166 -9.83 9.13 6.08
CA GLY A 166 -10.15 7.84 6.68
C GLY A 166 -9.16 7.44 7.78
N VAL A 167 -8.92 6.14 7.93
CA VAL A 167 -7.94 5.57 8.89
C VAL A 167 -6.54 6.14 8.64
N ALA A 168 -6.06 6.14 7.41
CA ALA A 168 -4.72 6.61 7.04
C ALA A 168 -4.53 8.10 7.38
N GLY A 169 -5.52 8.94 7.07
CA GLY A 169 -5.45 10.37 7.40
C GLY A 169 -5.44 10.63 8.90
N ARG A 170 -6.23 9.90 9.69
CA ARG A 170 -6.19 9.98 11.17
C ARG A 170 -4.82 9.56 11.70
N LEU A 171 -4.26 8.47 11.17
CA LEU A 171 -2.93 8.00 11.56
C LEU A 171 -1.83 9.01 11.20
N GLN A 172 -1.89 9.66 10.05
CA GLN A 172 -0.96 10.74 9.69
C GLN A 172 -1.10 11.96 10.61
N GLY A 173 -2.30 12.28 11.07
CA GLY A 173 -2.53 13.34 12.06
C GLY A 173 -1.97 13.00 13.44
N ARG A 174 -1.99 11.72 13.85
CA ARG A 174 -1.41 11.24 15.11
C ARG A 174 0.11 11.07 15.04
N HIS A 175 0.63 10.68 13.87
CA HIS A 175 2.04 10.36 13.64
C HIS A 175 2.56 11.10 12.40
N ALA A 176 3.10 12.30 12.60
CA ALA A 176 3.58 13.15 11.50
C ALA A 176 4.57 12.42 10.55
N ARG A 177 5.42 11.54 11.10
CA ARG A 177 6.37 10.73 10.31
C ARG A 177 5.69 9.88 9.23
N LEU A 178 4.45 9.44 9.44
CA LEU A 178 3.74 8.62 8.46
C LEU A 178 3.42 9.41 7.19
N ALA A 179 3.17 10.72 7.29
CA ALA A 179 2.97 11.56 6.10
C ALA A 179 4.28 11.77 5.31
N ASP A 180 5.42 11.74 6.01
CA ASP A 180 6.74 11.90 5.39
C ASP A 180 7.25 10.59 4.78
N GLU A 181 6.98 9.44 5.41
CA GLU A 181 7.55 8.14 5.02
C GLU A 181 6.66 7.32 4.08
N TRP A 182 5.33 7.50 4.15
CA TRP A 182 4.37 6.68 3.41
C TRP A 182 3.62 7.47 2.34
N LEU A 183 3.48 6.85 1.18
CA LEU A 183 2.51 7.22 0.17
C LEU A 183 1.29 6.32 0.27
N VAL A 184 0.11 6.90 0.15
CA VAL A 184 -1.19 6.21 0.17
C VAL A 184 -1.75 6.23 -1.25
N LEU A 185 -2.04 5.03 -1.76
CA LEU A 185 -2.61 4.78 -3.07
C LEU A 185 -3.94 4.04 -2.93
N LYS A 186 -4.92 4.46 -3.73
CA LYS A 186 -6.29 3.95 -3.75
C LYS A 186 -6.52 3.25 -5.09
N LEU A 187 -6.89 1.98 -5.06
CA LEU A 187 -7.04 1.12 -6.25
C LEU A 187 -8.47 0.62 -6.37
#